data_AF-A0A2E3AA87-F1
#
_entry.id   AF-A0A2E3AA87-F1
#
_cell.length_a   1.000
_cell.length_b   1.000
_cell.length_c   1.000
_cell.angle_alpha   90.00
_cell.angle_beta   90.00
_cell.angle_gamma   90.00
#
_symmetry.space_group_name_H-M   'P 1'
#
loop_
_entity.id
_entity.type
_entity.pdbx_description
1 polymer ?
#
loop_
_entity_poly.entity_id
_entity_poly.type
_entity_poly.pdbx_seq_one_letter_code
_entity_poly.pdbx_strand_id
1 'polypeptide(L)' 'MGKGDKKTRRGKIVRGTSGVRRSRKKYKTRKKTSPLSQ' A
#
# COMPACT_ATOMS: atom_id res chain seq x y z
N MET A 1 -10.04 4.65 -9.94
CA MET A 1 -10.87 3.93 -8.95
C MET A 1 -11.28 4.88 -7.82
N GLY A 2 -12.57 4.99 -7.54
CA GLY A 2 -13.16 6.02 -6.67
C GLY A 2 -13.10 5.73 -5.16
N LYS A 3 -13.68 6.65 -4.37
CA LYS A 3 -13.75 6.55 -2.90
C LYS A 3 -14.63 5.39 -2.40
N GLY A 4 -15.58 4.92 -3.21
CA GLY A 4 -16.45 3.78 -2.85
C GLY A 4 -15.78 2.41 -2.94
N ASP A 5 -14.63 2.32 -3.63
CA ASP A 5 -13.97 1.03 -3.85
C ASP A 5 -13.14 0.60 -2.63
N LYS A 6 -13.70 -0.37 -1.91
CA LYS A 6 -13.18 -1.00 -0.70
C LYS A 6 -11.79 -1.65 -0.88
N LYS A 7 -11.42 -2.03 -2.11
CA LYS A 7 -10.14 -2.69 -2.41
C LYS A 7 -9.01 -1.69 -2.69
N THR A 8 -9.31 -0.41 -2.90
CA THR A 8 -8.30 0.61 -3.21
C THR A 8 -7.70 1.25 -1.97
N ARG A 9 -6.53 1.88 -2.12
CA ARG A 9 -5.96 2.72 -1.06
C ARG A 9 -6.93 3.86 -0.69
N ARG A 10 -7.56 4.52 -1.68
CA ARG A 10 -8.48 5.65 -1.45
C ARG A 10 -9.76 5.24 -0.74
N GLY A 11 -10.39 4.13 -1.12
CA GLY A 11 -11.57 3.64 -0.39
C GLY A 11 -11.24 3.11 0.99
N LYS A 12 -10.07 2.50 1.20
CA LYS A 12 -9.58 2.17 2.55
C LYS A 12 -9.25 3.42 3.37
N ILE A 13 -8.85 4.53 2.74
CA ILE A 13 -8.68 5.83 3.43
C ILE A 13 -10.01 6.30 4.00
N VAL A 14 -11.04 6.36 3.15
CA VAL A 14 -12.36 6.85 3.52
C VAL A 14 -13.02 5.96 4.57
N ARG A 15 -12.92 4.64 4.45
CA ARG A 15 -13.49 3.69 5.43
C ARG A 15 -12.67 3.56 6.72
N GLY A 16 -11.49 4.18 6.79
CA GLY A 16 -10.61 4.03 7.95
C GLY A 16 -9.92 2.67 8.08
N THR A 17 -10.12 1.70 7.19
CA THR A 17 -9.57 0.34 7.33
C THR A 17 -8.11 0.22 6.89
N SER A 18 -7.42 -0.83 7.33
CA SER A 18 -6.04 -1.16 6.95
C SER A 18 -6.00 -2.29 5.90
N GLY A 19 -4.79 -2.66 5.48
CA GLY A 19 -4.51 -3.82 4.61
C GLY A 19 -3.36 -3.52 3.67
N VAL A 20 -2.98 -4.47 2.81
CA VAL A 20 -1.77 -4.35 1.94
C VAL A 20 -1.68 -2.98 1.24
N ARG A 21 -2.78 -2.52 0.63
CA ARG A 21 -2.86 -1.22 -0.07
C ARG A 21 -2.96 0.02 0.85
N ARG A 22 -3.29 -0.12 2.13
CA ARG A 22 -3.28 0.93 3.19
C ARG A 22 -2.57 0.39 4.44
N SER A 23 -1.31 -0.03 4.27
CA SER A 23 -0.49 -0.43 5.41
C SER A 23 -0.20 0.78 6.28
N ARG A 24 -0.43 0.67 7.60
CA ARG A 24 -0.16 1.74 8.57
C ARG A 24 1.25 1.66 9.16
N LYS A 25 1.86 0.47 9.16
CA LYS A 25 3.18 0.26 9.76
C LYS A 25 4.27 0.65 8.74
N LYS A 26 5.19 1.52 9.15
CA LYS A 26 6.43 1.83 8.41
C LYS A 26 7.32 0.57 8.34
N TYR A 27 6.99 -0.40 7.50
CA TYR A 27 7.99 -1.33 6.97
C TYR A 27 8.61 -0.59 5.77
N LYS A 28 9.73 0.11 5.87
CA LYS A 28 11.09 -0.42 6.11
C LYS A 28 11.40 -1.73 5.36
N THR A 29 10.73 -2.02 4.25
CA THR A 29 11.15 -3.09 3.32
C THR A 29 10.61 -2.81 1.91
N ARG A 30 10.88 -1.61 1.38
CA ARG A 30 11.40 -1.61 0.02
C ARG A 30 12.89 -1.92 0.15
N LYS A 31 13.24 -3.19 0.43
CA LYS A 31 14.46 -3.72 -0.15
C LYS A 31 14.17 -3.59 -1.64
N LYS A 32 14.58 -2.46 -2.22
CA LYS A 32 14.86 -2.43 -3.64
C LYS A 32 15.86 -3.57 -3.77
N THR A 33 15.44 -4.69 -4.32
CA THR A 33 16.37 -5.54 -5.03
C THR A 33 16.94 -4.59 -6.06
N SER A 34 18.08 -3.96 -5.74
CA SER A 34 18.96 -3.44 -6.76
C SER A 34 19.09 -4.56 -7.77
N PRO A 35 18.87 -4.33 -9.08
CA PRO A 35 19.35 -5.30 -10.02
C PRO A 35 20.84 -5.43 -9.72
N LEU A 36 21.22 -6.64 -9.32
CA LEU A 36 22.61 -7.05 -9.21
C LEU A 36 23.25 -6.67 -10.53
N SER A 37 24.30 -5.85 -10.46
CA SER A 37 25.13 -5.51 -11.61
C SER A 37 25.62 -6.80 -12.27
N GLN A 38 25.36 -6.93 -13.57
CA GLN A 38 26.26 -7.52 -14.54
C GLN A 38 26.20 -6.64 -15.79
#